data_AF-A0A9E4JJY1-F1
#
_entry.id   AF-A0A9E4JJY1-F1
#
_cell.length_a   1.000
_cell.length_b   1.000
_cell.length_c   1.000
_cell.angle_alpha   90.00
_cell.angle_beta   90.00
_cell.angle_gamma   90.00
#
_symmetry.space_group_name_H-M   'P 1'
#
loop_
_entity.id
_entity.type
_entity.pdbx_description
1 polymer ?
#
loop_
_entity_poly.entity_id
_entity_poly.type
_entity_poly.pdbx_seq_one_letter_code
_entity_poly.pdbx_strand_id
1 'polypeptide(L)'
;MSKHDSWIRINDPVFQQVIHLFENKGLVPVRDPFPMGILNNKPCLWIVDNNRLNDYHYDALVFAISQKLNQTEEETLKAIKKAGYIGVHMDSFESIFIGPEGFCRIVEFLLFDDQHTPWLEDASQKLADFFISQHERWIDGNQQPDYQAAWRTLPDELKTQDIKAYYADLIVNQQLITGKYSDFDVLMGKSFVDILNEIDPENQYSLVCDDDNDDDDI
;
A
#
# COMPACT_ATOMS: atom_id res chain seq x y z
N MET A 1 1.21 -8.44 -6.36
CA MET A 1 1.49 -7.35 -5.41
C MET A 1 2.62 -7.77 -4.52
N SER A 2 3.68 -6.99 -4.46
CA SER A 2 4.78 -7.29 -3.55
C SER A 2 4.31 -6.95 -2.13
N LYS A 3 4.96 -7.56 -1.15
CA LYS A 3 4.71 -7.31 0.26
C LYS A 3 4.79 -5.79 0.59
N HIS A 4 5.72 -5.06 -0.04
CA HIS A 4 5.99 -3.62 0.17
C HIS A 4 5.33 -2.71 -0.87
N ASP A 5 4.01 -2.71 -0.89
CA ASP A 5 3.22 -2.03 -1.92
C ASP A 5 2.73 -0.66 -1.42
N SER A 6 3.66 0.25 -1.13
CA SER A 6 3.33 1.67 -0.94
C SER A 6 3.82 2.51 -2.12
N TRP A 7 3.08 3.57 -2.42
CA TRP A 7 3.40 4.51 -3.49
C TRP A 7 3.02 5.94 -3.10
N ILE A 8 3.78 6.90 -3.64
CA ILE A 8 3.52 8.33 -3.47
C ILE A 8 3.31 9.01 -4.81
N ARG A 9 2.45 10.03 -4.81
CA ARG A 9 2.40 11.03 -5.87
C ARG A 9 3.14 12.27 -5.38
N ILE A 10 4.13 12.73 -6.15
CA ILE A 10 4.96 13.88 -5.77
C ILE A 10 4.37 15.17 -6.37
N ASN A 11 3.95 16.10 -5.52
CA ASN A 11 3.46 17.42 -5.92
C ASN A 11 4.64 18.41 -6.05
N ASP A 12 5.43 18.27 -7.10
CA ASP A 12 6.52 19.20 -7.39
C ASP A 12 6.61 19.45 -8.90
N PRO A 13 6.60 20.72 -9.36
CA PRO A 13 6.63 21.05 -10.79
C PRO A 13 7.77 20.41 -11.57
N VAL A 14 8.91 20.15 -10.92
CA VAL A 14 10.05 19.48 -11.54
C VAL A 14 9.76 17.99 -11.73
N PHE A 15 9.18 17.35 -10.71
CA PHE A 15 8.80 15.93 -10.78
C PHE A 15 7.64 15.69 -11.76
N GLN A 16 6.73 16.66 -11.93
CA GLN A 16 5.64 16.57 -12.91
C GLN A 16 6.16 16.43 -14.35
N GLN A 17 7.39 16.86 -14.64
CA GLN A 17 8.00 16.68 -15.96
C GLN A 17 8.31 15.21 -16.27
N VAL A 18 8.54 14.38 -15.24
CA VAL A 18 8.93 12.98 -15.40
C VAL A 18 7.90 11.99 -14.90
N ILE A 19 6.84 12.47 -14.23
CA ILE A 19 5.84 11.61 -13.58
C ILE A 19 5.10 10.72 -14.58
N HIS A 20 4.95 11.17 -15.84
CA HIS A 20 4.32 10.41 -16.91
C HIS A 20 5.09 9.13 -17.30
N LEU A 21 6.36 9.01 -16.89
CA LEU A 21 7.16 7.81 -17.09
C LEU A 21 6.77 6.67 -16.14
N PHE A 22 6.06 6.97 -15.04
CA PHE A 22 5.63 5.97 -14.07
C PHE A 22 4.26 5.40 -14.44
N GLU A 23 4.25 4.12 -14.86
CA GLU A 23 3.09 3.38 -15.38
C GLU A 23 1.86 3.42 -14.45
N ASN A 24 2.06 3.53 -13.14
CA ASN A 24 1.00 3.60 -12.13
C ASN A 24 0.38 5.00 -12.00
N LYS A 25 0.00 5.63 -13.12
CA LYS A 25 -0.59 6.99 -13.16
C LYS A 25 0.32 8.07 -12.57
N GLY A 26 1.64 7.88 -12.57
CA GLY A 26 2.53 8.85 -11.93
C GLY A 26 2.92 8.57 -10.48
N LEU A 27 2.70 7.35 -10.01
CA LEU A 27 3.02 6.95 -8.64
C LEU A 27 4.44 6.38 -8.55
N VAL A 28 5.24 6.93 -7.63
CA VAL A 28 6.61 6.49 -7.33
C VAL A 28 6.54 5.43 -6.22
N PRO A 29 7.10 4.22 -6.43
CA PRO A 29 7.10 3.18 -5.41
C PRO A 29 8.01 3.58 -4.24
N VAL A 30 7.51 3.39 -3.03
CA VAL A 30 8.24 3.68 -1.79
C VAL A 30 8.14 2.50 -0.84
N ARG A 31 9.14 2.36 0.02
CA ARG A 31 9.09 1.46 1.17
C ARG A 31 8.00 1.92 2.12
N ASP A 32 7.38 0.96 2.80
CA ASP A 32 6.38 1.25 3.81
C ASP A 32 6.92 2.23 4.87
N PRO A 33 6.06 3.12 5.41
CA PRO A 33 6.50 4.26 6.22
C PRO A 33 7.02 3.86 7.59
N PHE A 34 6.68 2.65 8.00
CA PHE A 34 6.98 2.15 9.32
C PHE A 34 7.97 0.98 9.19
N PRO A 35 8.99 0.88 10.04
CA PRO A 35 9.47 1.96 10.91
C PRO A 35 10.02 3.14 10.07
N MET A 36 9.75 4.37 10.52
CA MET A 36 10.24 5.57 9.83
C MET A 36 11.77 5.63 9.88
N GLY A 37 12.39 5.97 8.76
CA GLY A 37 13.80 6.33 8.72
C GLY A 37 14.07 7.62 9.48
N ILE A 38 15.23 7.71 10.15
CA ILE A 38 15.72 8.94 10.76
C ILE A 38 16.92 9.43 9.95
N LEU A 39 16.89 10.67 9.46
CA LEU A 39 17.98 11.32 8.76
C LEU A 39 18.38 12.60 9.50
N ASN A 40 19.65 12.72 9.88
CA ASN A 40 20.18 13.92 10.56
C ASN A 40 19.37 14.34 11.79
N ASN A 41 18.98 13.37 12.63
CA ASN A 41 18.13 13.56 13.82
C ASN A 41 16.76 14.19 13.53
N LYS A 42 16.31 14.16 12.27
CA LYS A 42 14.96 14.49 11.87
C LYS A 42 14.29 13.21 11.38
N PRO A 43 13.03 12.93 11.75
CA PRO A 43 12.26 11.91 11.05
C PRO A 43 12.25 12.29 9.57
N CYS A 44 12.67 11.36 8.71
CA CYS A 44 12.81 11.65 7.30
C CYS A 44 12.28 10.48 6.47
N LEU A 45 11.33 10.88 5.62
CA LEU A 45 11.20 10.51 4.22
C LEU A 45 10.68 9.09 3.97
N TRP A 46 9.62 9.04 3.19
CA TRP A 46 9.32 7.85 2.43
C TRP A 46 10.51 7.57 1.51
N ILE A 47 11.05 6.37 1.61
CA ILE A 47 12.23 5.95 0.88
C ILE A 47 11.76 5.33 -0.41
N VAL A 48 12.23 5.83 -1.56
CA VAL A 48 11.93 5.21 -2.85
C VAL A 48 12.45 3.78 -2.85
N ASP A 49 11.60 2.85 -3.26
CA ASP A 49 11.99 1.46 -3.38
C ASP A 49 12.71 1.25 -4.71
N ASN A 50 14.04 1.42 -4.67
CA ASN A 50 14.90 1.26 -5.84
C ASN A 50 14.77 -0.11 -6.52
N ASN A 51 14.38 -1.16 -5.79
CA ASN A 51 14.22 -2.51 -6.36
C ASN A 51 12.99 -2.61 -7.27
N ARG A 52 12.06 -1.65 -7.15
CA ARG A 52 10.83 -1.56 -7.95
C ARG A 52 10.93 -0.52 -9.06
N LEU A 53 12.09 0.13 -9.19
CA LEU A 53 12.39 1.04 -10.29
C LEU A 53 13.08 0.27 -11.42
N ASN A 54 12.73 0.65 -12.65
CA ASN A 54 13.51 0.29 -13.82
C ASN A 54 14.56 1.40 -14.06
N ASP A 55 15.58 1.15 -14.86
CA ASP A 55 16.68 2.10 -15.12
C ASP A 55 16.16 3.49 -15.53
N TYR A 56 15.18 3.55 -16.43
CA TYR A 56 14.61 4.82 -16.89
C TYR A 56 13.81 5.55 -15.80
N HIS A 57 13.15 4.84 -14.87
CA HIS A 57 12.48 5.45 -13.72
C HIS A 57 13.51 6.05 -12.76
N TYR A 58 14.62 5.34 -12.56
CA TYR A 58 15.71 5.81 -11.71
C TYR A 58 16.37 7.06 -12.29
N ASP A 59 16.71 7.05 -13.58
CA ASP A 59 17.30 8.20 -14.27
C ASP A 59 16.36 9.41 -14.27
N ALA A 60 15.07 9.18 -14.47
CA ALA A 60 14.04 10.22 -14.38
C ALA A 60 13.99 10.90 -13.00
N LEU A 61 14.11 10.13 -11.91
CA LEU A 61 14.17 10.69 -10.55
C LEU A 61 15.47 11.45 -10.33
N VAL A 62 16.60 10.93 -10.81
CA VAL A 62 17.90 11.60 -10.74
C VAL A 62 17.84 12.95 -11.47
N PHE A 63 17.27 12.98 -12.68
CA PHE A 63 17.03 14.21 -13.43
C PHE A 63 16.19 15.18 -12.60
N ALA A 64 15.02 14.77 -12.12
CA ALA A 64 14.12 15.65 -11.37
C ALA A 64 14.75 16.19 -10.07
N ILE A 65 15.49 15.34 -9.34
CA ILE A 65 16.21 15.76 -8.12
C ILE A 65 17.32 16.74 -8.46
N SER A 66 18.09 16.50 -9.52
CA SER A 66 19.19 17.39 -9.92
C SER A 66 18.68 18.78 -10.29
N GLN A 67 17.56 18.85 -11.03
CA GLN A 67 16.88 20.10 -11.35
C GLN A 67 16.36 20.81 -10.10
N LYS A 68 15.69 20.09 -9.18
CA LYS A 68 15.17 20.66 -7.92
C LYS A 68 16.27 21.24 -7.03
N LEU A 69 17.43 20.59 -7.01
CA LEU A 69 18.58 21.00 -6.19
C LEU A 69 19.52 21.98 -6.89
N ASN A 70 19.26 22.33 -8.17
CA ASN A 70 20.18 23.09 -9.02
C ASN A 70 21.60 22.49 -9.05
N GLN A 71 21.67 21.16 -9.19
CA GLN A 71 22.90 20.38 -9.25
C GLN A 71 23.01 19.66 -10.59
N THR A 72 24.21 19.19 -10.92
CA THR A 72 24.38 18.26 -12.03
C THR A 72 23.81 16.88 -11.68
N GLU A 73 23.39 16.12 -12.68
CA GLU A 73 22.98 14.72 -12.49
C GLU A 73 24.12 13.88 -11.90
N GLU A 74 25.38 14.16 -12.27
CA GLU A 74 26.55 13.47 -11.73
C GLU A 74 26.73 13.70 -10.22
N GLU A 75 26.57 14.94 -9.75
CA GLU A 75 26.62 15.27 -8.32
C GLU A 75 25.46 14.60 -7.56
N THR A 76 24.27 14.60 -8.16
CA THR A 76 23.08 13.97 -7.59
C THR A 76 23.27 12.46 -7.46
N LEU A 77 23.80 11.80 -8.50
CA LEU A 77 24.13 10.38 -8.48
C LEU A 77 25.19 10.05 -7.42
N LYS A 78 26.23 10.88 -7.28
CA LYS A 78 27.25 10.70 -6.22
C LYS A 78 26.62 10.80 -4.83
N ALA A 79 25.70 11.75 -4.62
CA ALA A 79 24.99 11.90 -3.35
C ALA A 79 24.09 10.70 -3.05
N ILE A 80 23.29 10.24 -4.03
CA ILE A 80 22.41 9.06 -3.87
C ILE A 80 23.23 7.80 -3.60
N LYS A 81 24.33 7.57 -4.34
CA LYS A 81 25.22 6.43 -4.10
C LYS A 81 25.86 6.46 -2.71
N LYS A 82 26.24 7.64 -2.22
CA LYS A 82 26.78 7.82 -0.87
C LYS A 82 25.71 7.58 0.21
N ALA A 83 24.47 8.00 -0.03
CA ALA A 83 23.36 7.82 0.89
C ALA A 83 22.81 6.38 0.90
N GLY A 84 22.86 5.70 -0.25
CA GLY A 84 22.30 4.36 -0.45
C GLY A 84 20.79 4.34 -0.70
N TYR A 85 20.13 5.50 -0.82
CA TYR A 85 18.68 5.61 -1.03
C TYR A 85 18.30 6.96 -1.65
N ILE A 86 17.05 7.05 -2.14
CA ILE A 86 16.39 8.31 -2.52
C ILE A 86 15.26 8.56 -1.51
N GLY A 87 15.30 9.68 -0.79
CA GLY A 87 14.26 10.04 0.18
C GLY A 87 13.35 11.15 -0.36
N VAL A 88 12.05 11.07 -0.09
CA VAL A 88 11.05 12.07 -0.52
C VAL A 88 10.28 12.66 0.67
N HIS A 89 10.28 14.00 0.77
CA HIS A 89 9.74 14.76 1.92
C HIS A 89 8.23 14.77 1.88
N MET A 90 7.60 14.67 3.04
CA MET A 90 6.13 14.61 3.14
C MET A 90 5.48 15.86 2.53
N ASP A 91 6.12 17.02 2.70
CA ASP A 91 5.67 18.28 2.09
C ASP A 91 5.68 18.27 0.55
N SER A 92 6.36 17.29 -0.07
CA SER A 92 6.37 17.10 -1.51
C SER A 92 5.29 16.11 -1.98
N PHE A 93 4.39 15.64 -1.12
CA PHE A 93 3.34 14.70 -1.51
C PHE A 93 2.07 15.42 -1.96
N GLU A 94 1.48 14.91 -3.03
CA GLU A 94 0.08 15.18 -3.39
C GLU A 94 -0.84 14.19 -2.68
N SER A 95 -0.46 12.91 -2.76
CA SER A 95 -1.25 11.80 -2.24
C SER A 95 -0.35 10.63 -1.91
N ILE A 96 -0.83 9.76 -1.04
CA ILE A 96 -0.16 8.52 -0.68
C ILE A 96 -1.10 7.34 -0.78
N PHE A 97 -0.59 6.25 -1.33
CA PHE A 97 -1.23 4.96 -1.31
C PHE A 97 -0.38 4.03 -0.47
N ILE A 98 -0.98 3.41 0.54
CA ILE A 98 -0.29 2.47 1.40
C ILE A 98 -0.73 1.05 0.98
N GLY A 99 0.15 0.07 1.13
CA GLY A 99 -0.20 -1.31 0.82
C GLY A 99 -1.04 -1.94 1.93
N PRO A 100 -1.57 -3.15 1.70
CA PRO A 100 -2.15 -3.97 2.76
C PRO A 100 -1.17 -4.21 3.93
N GLU A 101 0.12 -4.41 3.64
CA GLU A 101 1.17 -4.55 4.67
C GLU A 101 1.31 -3.26 5.50
N GLY A 102 1.59 -2.14 4.84
CA GLY A 102 1.70 -0.85 5.52
C GLY A 102 0.46 -0.51 6.35
N PHE A 103 -0.74 -0.83 5.87
CA PHE A 103 -1.98 -0.68 6.64
C PHE A 103 -1.98 -1.53 7.91
N CYS A 104 -1.68 -2.84 7.81
CA CYS A 104 -1.62 -3.73 8.97
C CYS A 104 -0.60 -3.23 10.01
N ARG A 105 0.57 -2.79 9.55
CA ARG A 105 1.65 -2.33 10.42
C ARG A 105 1.32 -1.00 11.11
N ILE A 106 0.60 -0.10 10.44
CA ILE A 106 0.06 1.11 11.06
C ILE A 106 -0.97 0.76 12.14
N VAL A 107 -1.90 -0.16 11.86
CA VAL A 107 -2.89 -0.61 12.86
C VAL A 107 -2.20 -1.25 14.06
N GLU A 108 -1.24 -2.15 13.84
CA GLU A 108 -0.46 -2.78 14.90
C GLU A 108 0.29 -1.75 15.75
N PHE A 109 0.84 -0.69 15.13
CA PHE A 109 1.50 0.40 15.84
C PHE A 109 0.53 1.26 16.65
N LEU A 110 -0.64 1.59 16.10
CA LEU A 110 -1.67 2.34 16.83
C LEU A 110 -2.19 1.57 18.04
N LEU A 111 -2.41 0.26 17.89
CA LEU A 111 -2.78 -0.62 19.00
C LEU A 111 -1.66 -0.71 20.05
N PHE A 112 -0.41 -0.77 19.62
CA PHE A 112 0.73 -0.76 20.53
C PHE A 112 0.78 0.55 21.33
N ASP A 113 0.66 1.71 20.67
CA ASP A 113 0.68 3.03 21.32
C ASP A 113 -0.47 3.20 22.32
N ASP A 114 -1.71 2.85 21.93
CA ASP A 114 -2.88 2.92 22.80
C ASP A 114 -2.74 2.05 24.06
N GLN A 115 -2.17 0.85 23.91
CA GLN A 115 -1.95 -0.08 25.03
C GLN A 115 -0.76 0.28 25.92
N HIS A 116 0.15 1.16 25.48
CA HIS A 116 1.45 1.36 26.13
C HIS A 116 1.80 2.83 26.47
N THR A 117 0.91 3.79 26.25
CA THR A 117 1.13 5.20 26.59
C THR A 117 0.17 5.71 27.69
N PRO A 118 0.62 6.36 28.81
CA PRO A 118 1.99 6.64 29.29
C PRO A 118 2.33 5.92 30.63
N TRP A 119 3.63 5.82 30.99
CA TRP A 119 4.19 5.32 32.28
C TRP A 119 4.54 3.82 32.40
N LEU A 120 5.42 3.31 31.54
CA LEU A 120 6.10 2.04 31.83
C LEU A 120 7.59 2.27 32.14
N GLU A 121 8.01 1.88 33.35
CA GLU A 121 9.37 1.36 33.52
C GLU A 121 9.53 0.25 32.46
N ASP A 122 10.59 0.31 31.64
CA ASP A 122 10.86 -0.54 30.46
C ASP A 122 10.14 -0.21 29.13
N ALA A 123 9.55 0.98 28.97
CA ALA A 123 8.95 1.41 27.69
C ALA A 123 9.91 1.26 26.48
N SER A 124 11.21 1.52 26.68
CA SER A 124 12.22 1.37 25.63
C SER A 124 12.41 -0.07 25.17
N GLN A 125 12.34 -1.05 26.08
CA GLN A 125 12.54 -2.46 25.73
C GLN A 125 11.32 -3.02 25.00
N LYS A 126 10.10 -2.70 25.47
CA LYS A 126 8.87 -3.12 24.78
C LYS A 126 8.77 -2.53 23.37
N LEU A 127 9.19 -1.28 23.21
CA LEU A 127 9.26 -0.65 21.90
C LEU A 127 10.31 -1.33 21.01
N ALA A 128 11.47 -1.69 21.56
CA ALA A 128 12.49 -2.45 20.84
C ALA A 128 11.98 -3.83 20.40
N ASP A 129 11.33 -4.58 21.29
CA ASP A 129 10.74 -5.90 21.00
C ASP A 129 9.65 -5.80 19.92
N PHE A 130 8.82 -4.75 19.97
CA PHE A 130 7.84 -4.48 18.92
C PHE A 130 8.54 -4.26 17.57
N PHE A 131 9.56 -3.39 17.50
CA PHE A 131 10.30 -3.16 16.25
C PHE A 131 11.00 -4.41 15.72
N ILE A 132 11.58 -5.23 16.60
CA ILE A 132 12.20 -6.50 16.22
C ILE A 132 11.15 -7.44 15.62
N SER A 133 10.00 -7.62 16.29
CA SER A 133 8.92 -8.46 15.77
C SER A 133 8.40 -7.98 14.40
N GLN A 134 8.30 -6.67 14.22
CA GLN A 134 7.93 -6.07 12.93
C GLN A 134 8.95 -6.42 11.85
N HIS A 135 10.24 -6.31 12.15
CA HIS A 135 11.31 -6.64 11.21
C HIS A 135 11.33 -8.13 10.86
N GLU A 136 11.25 -9.01 11.86
CA GLU A 136 11.30 -10.46 11.65
C GLU A 136 10.11 -10.99 10.85
N ARG A 137 8.90 -10.45 11.07
CA ARG A 137 7.69 -10.88 10.34
C ARG A 137 7.58 -10.24 8.96
N TRP A 138 7.79 -8.92 8.92
CA TRP A 138 7.48 -8.08 7.76
C TRP A 138 8.70 -7.62 6.98
N ILE A 139 9.94 -7.90 7.37
CA ILE A 139 11.10 -7.61 6.50
C ILE A 139 11.76 -8.94 6.14
N ASP A 140 12.24 -9.66 7.13
CA ASP A 140 12.96 -10.93 6.93
C ASP A 140 12.01 -12.10 6.66
N GLY A 141 10.83 -12.08 7.27
CA GLY A 141 9.82 -13.12 7.18
C GLY A 141 8.92 -13.00 5.95
N ASN A 142 8.01 -13.96 5.82
CA ASN A 142 7.07 -14.06 4.70
C ASN A 142 5.60 -13.92 5.13
N GLN A 143 5.34 -13.30 6.29
CA GLN A 143 3.99 -13.10 6.78
C GLN A 143 3.17 -12.32 5.75
N GLN A 144 1.97 -12.82 5.46
CA GLN A 144 1.02 -12.15 4.58
C GLN A 144 0.16 -11.18 5.38
N PRO A 145 -0.12 -9.98 4.84
CA PRO A 145 -0.98 -9.02 5.50
C PRO A 145 -2.43 -9.51 5.60
N ASP A 146 -2.97 -9.54 6.82
CA ASP A 146 -4.39 -9.79 7.09
C ASP A 146 -5.05 -8.48 7.52
N TYR A 147 -5.39 -7.66 6.52
CA TYR A 147 -5.99 -6.36 6.74
C TYR A 147 -7.45 -6.43 7.21
N GLN A 148 -8.14 -7.56 6.98
CA GLN A 148 -9.48 -7.79 7.55
C GLN A 148 -9.41 -7.97 9.05
N ALA A 149 -8.47 -8.79 9.53
CA ALA A 149 -8.21 -8.92 10.96
C ALA A 149 -7.78 -7.57 11.56
N ALA A 150 -6.85 -6.86 10.92
CA ALA A 150 -6.42 -5.53 11.35
C ALA A 150 -7.59 -4.54 11.46
N TRP A 151 -8.49 -4.50 10.48
CA TRP A 151 -9.67 -3.65 10.53
C TRP A 151 -10.62 -3.99 11.69
N ARG A 152 -10.83 -5.29 11.96
CA ARG A 152 -11.71 -5.75 13.04
C ARG A 152 -11.14 -5.43 14.42
N THR A 153 -9.82 -5.51 14.58
CA THR A 153 -9.15 -5.24 15.86
C THR A 153 -8.96 -3.76 16.15
N LEU A 154 -9.09 -2.89 15.14
CA LEU A 154 -9.00 -1.44 15.34
C LEU A 154 -10.16 -0.96 16.25
N PRO A 155 -9.88 -0.18 17.32
CA PRO A 155 -10.90 0.43 18.16
C PRO A 155 -11.85 1.33 17.35
N ASP A 156 -13.12 1.38 17.74
CA ASP A 156 -14.15 2.09 16.97
C ASP A 156 -13.90 3.61 16.89
N GLU A 157 -13.30 4.17 17.94
CA GLU A 157 -12.84 5.56 18.01
C GLU A 157 -11.74 5.88 16.99
N LEU A 158 -10.97 4.88 16.55
CA LEU A 158 -9.95 5.03 15.51
C LEU A 158 -10.49 4.70 14.10
N LYS A 159 -11.73 4.21 13.96
CA LYS A 159 -12.39 3.93 12.67
C LYS A 159 -13.03 5.19 12.06
N THR A 160 -12.20 6.16 11.69
CA THR A 160 -12.66 7.36 10.98
C THR A 160 -13.27 7.04 9.61
N GLN A 161 -14.05 7.97 9.03
CA GLN A 161 -14.61 7.78 7.69
C GLN A 161 -13.53 7.56 6.62
N ASP A 162 -12.41 8.26 6.73
CA ASP A 162 -11.29 8.13 5.78
C ASP A 162 -10.66 6.74 5.83
N ILE A 163 -10.47 6.19 7.05
CA ILE A 163 -9.91 4.84 7.22
C ILE A 163 -10.92 3.78 6.74
N LYS A 164 -12.24 4.00 6.93
CA LYS A 164 -13.30 3.13 6.38
C LYS A 164 -13.27 3.09 4.85
N ALA A 165 -13.20 4.26 4.21
CA ALA A 165 -13.13 4.37 2.75
C ALA A 165 -11.88 3.67 2.21
N TYR A 166 -10.74 3.92 2.85
CA TYR A 166 -9.47 3.29 2.49
C TYR A 166 -9.49 1.75 2.66
N TYR A 167 -10.07 1.26 3.75
CA TYR A 167 -10.26 -0.19 3.96
C TYR A 167 -11.15 -0.81 2.88
N ALA A 168 -12.24 -0.14 2.48
CA ALA A 168 -13.10 -0.59 1.38
C ALA A 168 -12.32 -0.67 0.06
N ASP A 169 -11.50 0.33 -0.25
CA ASP A 169 -10.64 0.32 -1.44
C ASP A 169 -9.63 -0.84 -1.40
N LEU A 170 -9.05 -1.17 -0.24
CA LEU A 170 -8.17 -2.33 -0.10
C LEU A 170 -8.89 -3.66 -0.36
N ILE A 171 -10.14 -3.82 0.10
CA ILE A 171 -10.96 -5.01 -0.20
C ILE A 171 -11.18 -5.14 -1.70
N VAL A 172 -11.65 -4.06 -2.34
CA VAL A 172 -11.94 -4.05 -3.78
C VAL A 172 -10.68 -4.37 -4.58
N ASN A 173 -9.54 -3.74 -4.25
CA ASN A 173 -8.28 -3.99 -4.95
C ASN A 173 -7.79 -5.43 -4.75
N GLN A 174 -7.96 -6.05 -3.57
CA GLN A 174 -7.61 -7.46 -3.40
C GLN A 174 -8.49 -8.38 -4.25
N GLN A 175 -9.80 -8.14 -4.26
CA GLN A 175 -10.75 -8.93 -5.05
C GLN A 175 -10.42 -8.85 -6.55
N LEU A 176 -10.04 -7.67 -7.05
CA LEU A 176 -9.63 -7.48 -8.45
C LEU A 176 -8.29 -8.15 -8.79
N ILE A 177 -7.34 -8.22 -7.86
CA ILE A 177 -5.97 -8.69 -8.11
C ILE A 177 -5.82 -10.20 -7.92
N THR A 178 -6.60 -10.80 -7.01
CA THR A 178 -6.45 -12.23 -6.68
C THR A 178 -7.04 -13.18 -7.73
N GLY A 179 -7.78 -12.66 -8.73
CA GLY A 179 -8.31 -13.46 -9.85
C GLY A 179 -9.17 -14.66 -9.42
N LYS A 180 -9.61 -14.68 -8.17
CA LYS A 180 -10.54 -15.65 -7.61
C LYS A 180 -11.89 -14.96 -7.56
N TYR A 181 -12.90 -15.56 -8.21
CA TYR A 181 -14.31 -15.16 -8.24
C TYR A 181 -14.61 -14.03 -7.24
N SER A 182 -14.48 -12.81 -7.71
CA SER A 182 -14.78 -11.62 -6.93
C SER A 182 -16.29 -11.44 -6.86
N ASP A 183 -16.80 -10.75 -5.84
CA ASP A 183 -18.21 -10.34 -5.83
C ASP A 183 -18.56 -9.51 -7.08
N PHE A 184 -17.56 -8.88 -7.72
CA PHE A 184 -17.71 -8.22 -9.02
C PHE A 184 -17.94 -9.20 -10.17
N ASP A 185 -17.35 -10.40 -10.15
CA ASP A 185 -17.62 -11.45 -11.13
C ASP A 185 -19.05 -11.97 -10.97
N VAL A 186 -19.55 -12.07 -9.73
CA VAL A 186 -20.96 -12.41 -9.46
C VAL A 186 -21.90 -11.30 -9.96
N LEU A 187 -21.59 -10.02 -9.71
CA LEU A 187 -22.42 -8.90 -10.16
C LEU A 187 -22.41 -8.72 -11.69
N MET A 188 -21.25 -8.81 -12.33
CA MET A 188 -21.14 -8.76 -13.79
C MET A 188 -21.73 -10.01 -14.43
N GLY A 189 -21.45 -11.18 -13.87
CA GLY A 189 -22.03 -12.44 -14.30
C GLY A 189 -23.56 -12.43 -14.21
N LYS A 190 -24.11 -11.95 -13.09
CA LYS A 190 -25.57 -11.83 -12.90
C LYS A 190 -26.17 -10.89 -13.93
N SER A 191 -25.57 -9.71 -14.11
CA SER A 191 -26.03 -8.75 -15.12
C SER A 191 -25.94 -9.33 -16.54
N PHE A 192 -24.94 -10.14 -16.84
CA PHE A 192 -24.77 -10.79 -18.13
C PHE A 192 -25.77 -11.93 -18.35
N VAL A 193 -26.03 -12.74 -17.32
CA VAL A 193 -27.06 -13.79 -17.32
C VAL A 193 -28.45 -13.18 -17.48
N ASP A 194 -28.74 -12.07 -16.81
CA ASP A 194 -30.01 -11.34 -16.94
C ASP A 194 -30.21 -10.88 -18.40
N ILE A 195 -29.18 -10.30 -19.03
CA ILE A 195 -29.20 -9.92 -20.45
C ILE A 195 -29.39 -11.14 -21.37
N LEU A 196 -28.70 -12.26 -21.11
CA LEU A 196 -28.83 -13.47 -21.91
C LEU A 196 -30.23 -14.07 -21.81
N ASN A 197 -30.84 -14.06 -20.62
CA ASN A 197 -32.22 -14.52 -20.41
C ASN A 197 -33.26 -13.56 -21.02
N GLU A 198 -32.95 -12.28 -21.18
CA GLU A 198 -33.80 -11.35 -21.94
C GLU A 198 -33.70 -11.59 -23.46
N ILE A 199 -32.52 -11.92 -23.98
CA ILE A 199 -32.28 -12.11 -25.42
C ILE A 199 -32.68 -13.51 -25.88
N ASP A 200 -32.52 -14.52 -25.04
CA ASP A 200 -32.81 -15.92 -25.32
C ASP A 200 -33.46 -16.61 -24.10
N PRO A 201 -34.75 -16.31 -23.85
CA PRO A 201 -35.47 -16.76 -22.66
C PRO A 201 -35.73 -18.27 -22.63
N GLU A 202 -35.58 -18.98 -23.76
CA GLU A 202 -35.84 -20.43 -23.83
C GLU A 202 -34.69 -21.27 -23.29
N ASN A 203 -33.47 -20.71 -23.21
CA ASN A 203 -32.27 -21.44 -22.77
C ASN A 203 -31.96 -21.33 -21.26
N GLN A 204 -32.65 -20.45 -20.52
CA GLN A 204 -32.52 -20.26 -19.06
C GLN A 204 -31.09 -20.37 -18.52
N TYR A 205 -30.28 -19.35 -18.81
CA TYR A 205 -28.92 -19.24 -18.30
C TYR A 205 -28.94 -18.97 -16.78
N SER A 206 -28.04 -19.61 -16.04
CA SER A 206 -27.79 -19.35 -14.62
C SER A 206 -26.29 -19.15 -14.39
N LEU A 207 -25.94 -18.49 -13.28
CA LEU A 207 -24.55 -18.45 -12.84
C LEU A 207 -24.17 -19.82 -12.29
N VAL A 208 -23.16 -20.44 -12.89
CA VAL A 208 -22.57 -21.67 -12.34
C VAL A 208 -22.01 -21.31 -10.95
N CYS A 209 -22.62 -21.88 -9.90
CA CYS A 209 -22.38 -21.74 -8.45
C CYS A 209 -23.54 -21.17 -7.59
N ASP A 210 -24.71 -20.83 -8.15
CA ASP A 210 -25.91 -20.51 -7.33
C ASP A 210 -26.71 -21.78 -6.91
N ASP A 211 -26.41 -22.95 -7.48
CA ASP A 211 -27.13 -24.22 -7.24
C ASP A 211 -26.63 -25.02 -6.01
N ASP A 212 -25.63 -24.55 -5.26
CA ASP A 212 -25.10 -25.28 -4.09
C ASP A 212 -25.85 -24.99 -2.77
N ASN A 213 -27.06 -24.40 -2.82
CA ASN A 213 -27.86 -24.08 -1.62
C ASN A 213 -29.18 -24.87 -1.48
N ASP A 214 -29.45 -25.88 -2.30
CA ASP A 214 -30.62 -26.75 -2.17
C ASP A 214 -30.24 -28.23 -2.00
N ASP A 215 -29.44 -28.55 -0.99
CA ASP A 215 -29.32 -29.92 -0.46
C ASP A 215 -29.43 -29.92 1.08
N ASP A 216 -30.48 -29.28 1.60
CA ASP A 216 -31.12 -29.62 2.88
C ASP A 216 -32.38 -30.44 2.56
N ASP A 217 -32.21 -31.73 2.24
CA ASP A 217 -33.19 -32.81 2.50
C ASP A 217 -32.70 -34.17 1.95
N ILE A 218 -32.10 -35.00 2.82
CA ILE A 218 -32.29 -36.49 2.98
C ILE A 218 -31.48 -36.99 4.20
#